data_AF-A0A2S9I3F0-F1
#
_entry.id   AF-A0A2S9I3F0-F1
#
_cell.length_a   1.000
_cell.length_b   1.000
_cell.length_c   1.000
_cell.angle_alpha   90.00
_cell.angle_beta   90.00
_cell.angle_gamma   90.00
#
_symmetry.space_group_name_H-M   'P 1'
#
loop_
_entity.id
_entity.type
_entity.pdbx_description
1 polymer ?
#
loop_
_entity_poly.entity_id
_entity_poly.type
_entity_poly.pdbx_seq_one_letter_code
_entity_poly.pdbx_strand_id
1 'polypeptide(L)'
;MRDQGRLVEWFDEKGYGFIQPDDAEKERVFLHIKDFARPGPRPIIGCALEYLVILDERGRFRAQQVTYLKASQTRKALKPAKTQSSFQASPWSAMQMGIVFYFVLMGIMSFIHILPAYTLLFVLMMNVLSYWLYSQD
;
A
#
# COMPACT_ATOMS: atom_id res chain seq x y z
N MET A 1 -2.04 3.53 24.67
CA MET A 1 -2.46 4.87 25.13
C MET A 1 -2.49 5.79 23.92
N ARG A 2 -3.42 6.75 23.85
CA ARG A 2 -3.47 7.73 22.76
C ARG A 2 -2.60 8.92 23.13
N ASP A 3 -1.79 9.40 22.20
CA ASP A 3 -0.91 10.55 22.35
C ASP A 3 -1.30 11.63 21.34
N GLN A 4 -0.90 12.86 21.62
CA GLN A 4 -1.16 14.02 20.78
C GLN A 4 0.16 14.60 20.28
N GLY A 5 0.13 15.08 19.05
CA GLY A 5 1.29 15.68 18.44
C GLY A 5 0.95 16.43 17.17
N ARG A 6 1.96 17.09 16.61
CA ARG A 6 1.84 17.89 15.40
C ARG A 6 2.55 17.22 14.24
N LEU A 7 1.89 17.16 13.09
CA LEU A 7 2.54 16.71 11.87
C LEU A 7 3.61 17.73 11.45
N VAL A 8 4.89 17.36 11.48
CA VAL A 8 6.00 18.28 11.14
C VAL A 8 6.47 18.09 9.70
N GLU A 9 6.39 16.87 9.19
CA GLU A 9 6.83 16.53 7.84
C GLU A 9 5.80 15.61 7.19
N TRP A 10 5.50 15.85 5.90
CA TRP A 10 4.60 15.02 5.11
C TRP A 10 5.14 14.88 3.68
N PHE A 11 5.33 13.64 3.23
CA PHE A 11 5.78 13.28 1.89
C PHE A 11 4.60 12.69 1.12
N ASP A 12 3.85 13.54 0.42
CA ASP A 12 2.63 13.14 -0.30
C ASP A 12 2.89 12.13 -1.42
N GLU A 13 4.04 12.23 -2.10
CA GLU A 13 4.45 11.28 -3.16
C GLU A 13 4.64 9.86 -2.64
N LYS A 14 5.14 9.73 -1.40
CA LYS A 14 5.44 8.43 -0.78
C LYS A 14 4.38 8.00 0.23
N GLY A 15 3.45 8.88 0.60
CA GLY A 15 2.35 8.60 1.52
C GLY A 15 2.75 8.41 2.98
N TYR A 16 3.86 9.01 3.44
CA TYR A 16 4.28 8.95 4.84
C TYR A 16 4.68 10.33 5.38
N GLY A 17 4.78 10.44 6.70
CA GLY A 17 5.23 11.64 7.39
C GLY A 17 5.73 11.36 8.79
N PHE A 18 6.06 12.43 9.50
CA PHE A 18 6.54 12.38 10.88
C PHE A 18 5.73 13.32 11.76
N ILE A 19 5.30 12.79 12.89
CA ILE A 19 4.59 13.53 13.94
C ILE A 19 5.59 13.84 15.05
N GLN A 20 5.66 15.10 15.46
CA GLN A 20 6.34 15.51 16.67
C GLN A 20 5.33 15.43 17.81
N PRO A 21 5.53 14.58 18.83
CA PRO A 21 4.69 14.57 20.03
C PRO A 21 4.72 15.94 20.71
N ASP A 22 3.66 16.30 21.44
CA ASP A 22 3.63 17.55 22.22
C ASP A 22 4.70 17.58 23.32
N ASP A 23 5.14 16.40 23.76
CA ASP A 23 6.29 16.21 24.61
C ASP A 23 7.58 16.28 23.78
N ALA A 24 8.35 17.37 23.94
CA ALA A 24 9.57 17.62 23.19
C ALA A 24 10.70 16.63 23.48
N GLU A 25 10.63 15.87 24.59
CA GLU A 25 11.61 14.82 24.91
C GLU A 25 11.38 13.53 24.12
N LYS A 26 10.20 13.36 23.52
CA LYS A 26 9.87 12.16 22.75
C LYS A 26 10.37 12.26 21.31
N GLU A 27 10.87 11.14 20.82
CA GLU A 27 11.27 11.01 19.42
C GLU A 27 10.10 11.18 18.45
N ARG A 28 10.43 11.51 17.21
CA ARG A 28 9.47 11.66 16.13
C ARG A 28 8.79 10.32 15.87
N VAL A 29 7.47 10.37 15.73
CA VAL A 29 6.65 9.19 15.47
C VAL A 29 6.37 9.09 13.98
N PHE A 30 6.66 7.93 13.40
CA PHE A 30 6.40 7.65 11.99
C PHE A 30 4.90 7.50 11.73
N LEU A 31 4.42 8.13 10.67
CA LEU A 31 3.03 8.09 10.22
C LEU A 31 2.94 7.64 8.77
N HIS A 32 2.07 6.67 8.47
CA HIS A 32 1.72 6.30 7.10
C HIS A 32 0.27 6.71 6.76
N ILE A 33 -0.02 7.03 5.50
CA ILE A 33 -1.38 7.41 5.05
C ILE A 33 -2.43 6.31 5.31
N LYS A 34 -1.99 5.04 5.32
CA LYS A 34 -2.84 3.88 5.64
C LYS A 34 -3.17 3.75 7.13
N ASP A 35 -2.41 4.39 8.01
CA ASP A 35 -2.59 4.31 9.46
C ASP A 35 -3.64 5.32 9.98
N PHE A 36 -4.23 6.13 9.08
CA PHE A 36 -5.35 6.99 9.40
C PHE A 36 -6.61 6.17 9.68
N ALA A 37 -7.32 6.50 10.76
CA ALA A 37 -8.55 5.81 11.15
C ALA A 37 -9.69 5.98 10.12
N ARG A 38 -9.63 7.05 9.31
CA ARG A 38 -10.58 7.32 8.23
C ARG A 38 -9.83 7.78 6.99
N PRO A 39 -10.13 7.25 5.79
CA PRO A 39 -9.66 7.84 4.55
C PRO A 39 -10.22 9.25 4.46
N GLY A 40 -9.33 10.23 4.58
CA GLY A 40 -9.66 11.64 4.68
C GLY A 40 -8.82 12.47 3.71
N PRO A 41 -8.94 13.81 3.76
CA PRO A 41 -8.12 14.70 2.96
C PRO A 41 -6.63 14.53 3.29
N ARG A 42 -5.78 14.94 2.34
CA ARG A 42 -4.32 14.86 2.46
C ARG A 42 -3.85 15.52 3.75
N PRO A 43 -2.92 14.89 4.49
CA PRO A 43 -2.38 15.45 5.72
C PRO A 43 -1.70 16.80 5.49
N ILE A 44 -1.99 17.73 6.40
CA ILE A 44 -1.49 19.10 6.35
C ILE A 44 -0.43 19.25 7.43
N ILE A 45 0.75 19.72 7.04
CA ILE A 45 1.86 20.02 7.95
C ILE A 45 1.40 21.12 8.93
N GLY A 46 1.69 20.93 10.22
CA GLY A 46 1.32 21.83 11.30
C GLY A 46 -0.01 21.49 11.98
N CYS A 47 -0.78 20.52 11.47
CA CYS A 47 -2.02 20.09 12.12
C CYS A 47 -1.75 19.24 13.37
N ALA A 48 -2.60 19.43 14.38
CA ALA A 48 -2.63 18.60 15.58
C ALA A 48 -3.39 17.30 15.29
N LEU A 49 -2.74 16.18 15.56
CA LEU A 49 -3.19 14.82 15.34
C LEU A 49 -3.23 14.10 16.68
N GLU A 50 -4.27 13.31 16.86
CA GLU A 50 -4.36 12.31 17.93
C GLU A 50 -4.10 10.94 17.32
N TYR A 51 -3.22 10.16 17.95
CA TYR A 51 -2.80 8.88 17.42
C TYR A 51 -2.46 7.90 18.54
N LEU A 52 -2.43 6.61 18.21
CA LEU A 52 -1.98 5.57 19.11
C LEU A 52 -0.50 5.29 18.82
N VAL A 53 0.37 5.49 19.81
CA VAL A 53 1.80 5.18 19.71
C VAL A 53 2.00 3.68 19.87
N ILE A 54 2.61 3.05 18.86
CA ILE A 54 2.99 1.63 18.89
C ILE A 54 4.48 1.54 18.58
N LEU A 55 5.18 0.67 19.30
CA LEU A 55 6.54 0.30 18.96
C LEU A 55 6.52 -0.76 17.84
N ASP A 56 7.18 -0.47 16.74
CA ASP A 56 7.45 -1.45 15.69
C ASP A 56 8.44 -2.52 16.20
N GLU A 57 8.52 -3.68 15.55
CA GLU A 57 9.47 -4.77 15.90
C GLU A 57 10.94 -4.32 15.88
N ARG A 58 11.20 -3.21 15.18
CA ARG A 58 12.51 -2.55 15.05
C ARG A 58 12.77 -1.47 16.11
N GLY A 59 11.90 -1.35 17.13
CA GLY A 59 12.04 -0.35 18.19
C GLY A 59 11.70 1.08 17.78
N ARG A 60 11.03 1.29 16.64
CA ARG A 60 10.66 2.62 16.14
C ARG A 60 9.24 2.98 16.54
N PHE A 61 9.00 4.23 16.89
CA PHE A 61 7.65 4.72 17.18
C PHE A 61 6.84 4.88 15.90
N ARG A 62 5.69 4.21 15.83
CA ARG A 62 4.72 4.32 14.73
C ARG A 62 3.36 4.76 15.27
N ALA A 63 2.72 5.67 14.53
CA ALA A 63 1.39 6.15 14.82
C ALA A 63 0.35 5.26 14.12
N GLN A 64 -0.65 4.79 14.86
CA GLN A 64 -1.83 4.09 14.33
C GLN A 64 -3.13 4.79 14.73
N GLN A 65 -4.20 4.51 13.97
CA GLN A 65 -5.54 5.06 14.18
C GLN A 65 -5.56 6.59 14.28
N VAL A 66 -4.82 7.24 13.41
CA VAL A 66 -4.58 8.69 13.47
C VAL A 66 -5.85 9.46 13.10
N THR A 67 -6.20 10.46 13.91
CA THR A 67 -7.40 11.29 13.79
C THR A 67 -7.04 12.77 13.95
N TYR A 68 -7.65 13.64 13.15
CA TYR A 68 -7.46 15.09 13.29
C TYR A 68 -8.23 15.64 14.49
N LEU A 69 -7.54 16.30 15.44
CA LEU A 69 -8.17 16.91 16.61
C LEU A 69 -9.06 18.11 16.24
N LYS A 70 -8.72 18.83 15.17
CA LYS A 70 -9.55 19.91 14.61
C LYS A 70 -10.09 19.50 13.24
N ALA A 71 -11.18 18.73 13.24
CA ALA A 71 -11.97 18.39 12.05
C ALA A 71 -12.47 19.62 11.25
N SER A 72 -12.31 20.84 11.77
CA SER A 72 -12.66 22.09 11.09
C SER A 72 -11.59 22.62 10.12
N GLN A 73 -10.33 22.16 10.18
CA GLN A 73 -9.28 22.66 9.28
C GLN A 73 -9.34 22.03 7.88
N THR A 74 -10.04 20.91 7.73
CA THR A 74 -10.17 20.18 6.46
C THR A 74 -11.22 20.75 5.51
N ARG A 75 -12.08 21.68 5.95
CA ARG A 75 -13.12 22.28 5.09
C ARG A 75 -12.68 23.51 4.30
N LYS A 76 -11.54 24.13 4.62
CA LYS A 76 -11.19 25.46 4.09
C LYS A 76 -9.89 25.48 3.29
N ALA A 77 -9.83 24.65 2.25
CA ALA A 77 -8.99 24.90 1.08
C ALA A 77 -9.47 24.03 -0.09
N LEU A 78 -10.73 24.22 -0.51
CA LEU A 78 -11.15 23.78 -1.83
C LEU A 78 -10.53 24.73 -2.86
N LYS A 79 -9.40 24.32 -3.42
CA LYS A 79 -9.17 24.48 -4.87
C LYS A 79 -8.94 23.06 -5.38
N PRO A 80 -9.69 22.59 -6.40
CA PRO A 80 -9.29 21.40 -7.10
C PRO A 80 -8.01 21.77 -7.84
N ALA A 81 -6.87 21.59 -7.18
CA ALA A 81 -5.64 21.39 -7.94
C ALA A 81 -5.97 20.18 -8.80
N LYS A 82 -6.06 20.40 -10.11
CA LYS A 82 -6.07 19.35 -11.13
C LYS A 82 -4.89 18.46 -10.79
N THR A 83 -5.13 17.46 -9.95
CA THR A 83 -4.31 16.28 -9.89
C THR A 83 -4.67 15.66 -11.22
N GLN A 84 -3.85 15.98 -12.22
CA GLN A 84 -3.68 15.10 -13.35
C GLN A 84 -3.23 13.80 -12.71
N SER A 85 -4.20 12.99 -12.30
CA SER A 85 -3.96 11.57 -12.20
C SER A 85 -3.69 11.17 -13.63
N SER A 86 -2.44 11.29 -14.04
CA SER A 86 -1.85 10.21 -14.77
C SER A 86 -1.92 8.99 -13.84
N PHE A 87 -3.12 8.44 -13.68
CA PHE A 87 -3.26 7.04 -14.04
C PHE A 87 -2.75 7.01 -15.48
N GLN A 88 -1.43 6.90 -15.62
CA GLN A 88 -0.86 6.23 -16.76
C GLN A 88 -1.60 4.91 -16.73
N ALA A 89 -2.66 4.84 -17.54
CA ALA A 89 -3.24 3.59 -17.95
C ALA A 89 -2.02 2.78 -18.39
N SER A 90 -1.62 1.85 -17.52
CA SER A 90 -0.42 1.06 -17.71
C SER A 90 -0.59 0.46 -19.10
N PRO A 91 0.20 0.90 -20.09
CA PRO A 91 0.00 0.43 -21.45
C PRO A 91 0.65 -0.94 -21.46
N TRP A 92 -0.10 -1.95 -21.05
CA TRP A 92 0.37 -3.32 -20.90
C TRP A 92 1.76 -3.39 -20.27
N SER A 93 1.81 -3.36 -18.93
CA SER A 93 3.00 -3.75 -18.16
C SER A 93 3.71 -4.88 -18.92
N ALA A 94 4.99 -4.74 -19.24
CA ALA A 94 5.76 -5.74 -20.00
C ALA A 94 5.56 -7.18 -19.45
N MET A 95 5.18 -7.29 -18.18
CA MET A 95 4.69 -8.48 -17.51
C MET A 95 3.50 -9.17 -18.21
N GLN A 96 2.47 -8.43 -18.63
CA GLN A 96 1.31 -8.96 -19.36
C GLN A 96 1.68 -9.47 -20.75
N MET A 97 2.58 -8.80 -21.47
CA MET A 97 3.11 -9.33 -22.74
C MET A 97 3.91 -10.61 -22.52
N GLY A 98 4.70 -10.69 -21.45
CA GLY A 98 5.40 -11.93 -21.08
C GLY A 98 4.44 -13.09 -20.78
N ILE A 99 3.34 -12.81 -20.08
CA ILE A 99 2.31 -13.82 -19.75
C ILE A 99 1.63 -14.31 -21.03
N VAL A 100 1.19 -13.42 -21.91
CA VAL A 100 0.54 -13.82 -23.18
C VAL A 100 1.51 -14.59 -24.07
N PHE A 101 2.77 -14.15 -24.16
CA PHE A 101 3.81 -14.87 -24.90
C PHE A 101 4.05 -16.28 -24.35
N TYR A 102 4.10 -16.44 -23.03
CA TYR A 102 4.24 -17.75 -22.38
C TYR A 102 3.07 -18.67 -22.72
N PHE A 103 1.82 -18.19 -22.64
CA PHE A 103 0.64 -19.00 -22.98
C PHE A 103 0.59 -19.37 -24.47
N VAL A 104 0.95 -18.44 -25.36
CA VAL A 104 1.00 -18.69 -26.81
C VAL A 104 2.11 -19.67 -27.16
N LEU A 105 3.31 -19.50 -26.60
CA LEU A 105 4.43 -20.42 -26.80
C LEU A 105 4.06 -21.82 -26.30
N MET A 106 3.47 -21.92 -25.12
CA MET A 106 3.05 -23.19 -24.52
C MET A 106 1.93 -23.87 -25.32
N GLY A 107 0.97 -23.11 -25.84
CA GLY A 107 -0.08 -23.61 -26.74
C GLY A 107 0.47 -24.13 -28.07
N ILE A 108 1.39 -23.40 -28.70
CA ILE A 108 2.07 -23.82 -29.94
C ILE A 108 2.88 -25.10 -29.69
N MET A 109 3.62 -25.15 -28.59
CA MET A 109 4.42 -26.32 -28.21
C MET A 109 3.55 -27.56 -27.91
N SER A 110 2.34 -27.34 -27.37
CA SER A 110 1.33 -28.40 -27.19
C SER A 110 0.70 -28.86 -28.51
N PHE A 111 0.51 -27.96 -29.48
CA PHE A 111 -0.09 -28.28 -30.78
C PHE A 111 0.87 -29.04 -31.72
N ILE A 112 2.19 -28.85 -31.54
CA ILE A 112 3.24 -29.53 -32.31
C ILE A 112 3.43 -31.00 -31.87
N HIS A 113 2.70 -31.49 -30.86
CA HIS A 113 2.77 -32.88 -30.39
C HIS A 113 4.18 -33.31 -29.91
N ILE A 114 5.02 -32.32 -29.57
CA ILE A 114 6.37 -32.49 -28.99
C ILE A 114 6.34 -32.55 -27.46
N LEU A 115 5.25 -32.11 -26.81
CA LEU A 115 5.03 -32.32 -25.38
C LEU A 115 4.00 -33.42 -25.12
N PRO A 116 4.37 -34.45 -24.34
CA PRO A 116 3.45 -35.52 -23.98
C PRO A 116 2.31 -34.97 -23.11
N ALA A 117 1.12 -35.56 -23.25
CA ALA A 117 -0.12 -35.17 -22.58
C ALA A 117 -0.01 -35.03 -21.04
N TYR A 118 1.03 -35.62 -20.44
CA TYR A 118 1.36 -35.50 -19.03
C TYR A 118 1.71 -34.08 -18.58
N THR A 119 2.09 -33.18 -19.48
CA THR A 119 2.47 -31.79 -19.13
C THR A 119 1.28 -30.97 -18.64
N LEU A 120 0.13 -31.08 -19.31
CA LEU A 120 -1.12 -30.47 -18.85
C LEU A 120 -1.57 -31.08 -17.52
N LEU A 121 -1.44 -32.40 -17.36
CA LEU A 121 -1.80 -33.10 -16.13
C LEU A 121 -0.89 -32.68 -14.95
N PHE A 122 0.40 -32.51 -15.20
CA PHE A 122 1.38 -32.06 -14.21
C PHE A 122 1.13 -30.62 -13.77
N VAL A 123 0.84 -29.71 -14.71
CA VAL A 123 0.48 -28.31 -14.39
C VAL A 123 -0.81 -28.26 -13.57
N LEU A 124 -1.81 -29.07 -13.92
CA LEU A 124 -3.07 -29.15 -13.18
C LEU A 124 -2.84 -29.71 -11.76
N MET A 125 -1.99 -30.73 -11.61
CA MET A 125 -1.56 -31.23 -10.28
C MET A 125 -0.85 -30.16 -9.45
N MET A 126 0.11 -29.43 -10.03
CA MET A 126 0.83 -28.39 -9.31
C MET A 126 -0.10 -27.26 -8.86
N ASN A 127 -1.08 -26.88 -9.68
CA ASN A 127 -2.04 -25.83 -9.34
C ASN A 127 -2.93 -26.25 -8.15
N VAL A 128 -3.42 -27.49 -8.16
CA VAL A 128 -4.19 -28.06 -7.03
C VAL A 128 -3.33 -28.13 -5.76
N LEU A 129 -2.07 -28.55 -5.87
CA LEU A 129 -1.15 -28.63 -4.74
C LEU A 129 -0.87 -27.25 -4.13
N SER A 130 -0.64 -26.24 -4.97
CA SER A 130 -0.47 -24.85 -4.52
C SER A 130 -1.72 -24.34 -3.81
N TYR A 131 -2.91 -24.62 -4.34
CA TYR A 131 -4.17 -24.20 -3.71
C TYR A 131 -4.39 -24.89 -2.35
N TRP A 132 -4.03 -26.17 -2.25
CA TRP A 132 -4.12 -26.94 -1.02
C TRP A 132 -3.16 -26.44 0.06
N LEU A 133 -1.88 -26.20 -0.29
CA LEU A 133 -0.90 -25.63 0.63
C LEU A 133 -1.30 -24.22 1.10
N TYR A 134 -1.78 -23.37 0.19
CA TYR A 134 -2.26 -22.04 0.53
C TYR A 134 -3.51 -22.07 1.42
N SER A 135 -4.31 -23.14 1.38
CA SER A 135 -5.45 -23.30 2.28
C SER A 135 -5.09 -23.79 3.69
N GLN A 136 -3.84 -24.19 3.92
CA GLN A 136 -3.35 -24.69 5.21
C GLN A 136 -2.59 -23.64 6.03
N ASP A 137 -2.02 -22.63 5.38
CA ASP A 137 -1.50 -21.41 6.00
C ASP A 137 -2.62 -20.40 6.27
#